data_AF-A0A7L3WU99-F1
#
_entry.id   AF-A0A7L3WU99-F1
#
_cell.length_a   1.000
_cell.length_b   1.000
_cell.length_c   1.000
_cell.angle_alpha   90.00
_cell.angle_beta   90.00
_cell.angle_gamma   90.00
#
_symmetry.space_group_name_H-M   'P 1'
#
loop_
_entity.id
_entity.type
_entity.pdbx_description
1 polymer ?
#
loop_
_entity_poly.entity_id
_entity_poly.type
_entity_poly.pdbx_seq_one_letter_code
_entity_poly.pdbx_strand_id
1 'polypeptide(L)'
;LRGKILAKRINVRIEHIKHSKSRDSFLQRVKENEKKKKEAKEKGIWVQLKRQPAPPREAHFVRTNGKDPELLEPIPYEFMA
;
A
#
# COMPACT_ATOMS: atom_id res chain seq x y z
N LEU A 1 8.61 31.89 13.38
CA LEU A 1 9.31 30.62 13.67
C LEU A 1 9.69 29.94 12.37
N ARG A 2 10.83 30.32 11.79
CA ARG A 2 11.33 29.67 10.57
C ARG A 2 12.38 28.64 10.99
N GLY A 3 12.30 27.44 10.42
CA GLY A 3 13.30 26.38 10.60
C GLY A 3 13.11 25.43 11.79
N LYS A 4 12.08 25.57 12.63
CA LYS A 4 11.85 24.67 13.79
C LYS A 4 10.38 24.28 13.91
N ILE A 5 10.13 22.99 14.16
CA ILE A 5 8.80 22.45 14.50
C ILE A 5 8.60 22.62 16.01
N LEU A 6 7.56 23.36 16.40
CA LEU A 6 7.15 23.47 17.80
C LEU A 6 5.85 22.71 18.03
N ALA A 7 5.83 21.85 19.05
CA ALA A 7 4.61 21.18 19.50
C ALA A 7 3.75 22.17 20.30
N LYS A 8 2.74 22.76 19.66
CA LYS A 8 1.75 23.62 20.31
C LYS A 8 0.58 22.79 20.84
N ARG A 9 0.07 23.16 22.02
CA ARG A 9 -1.19 22.63 22.57
C ARG A 9 -2.30 23.62 22.24
N ILE A 10 -3.40 23.13 21.67
CA ILE A 10 -4.57 23.91 21.29
C ILE A 10 -5.83 23.29 21.89
N ASN A 11 -6.79 24.12 22.29
CA ASN A 11 -8.09 23.68 22.79
C ASN A 11 -9.07 23.67 21.62
N VAL A 12 -9.70 22.53 21.35
CA VAL A 12 -10.62 22.32 20.22
C VAL A 12 -11.85 21.56 20.72
N ARG A 13 -13.05 21.95 20.27
CA ARG A 13 -14.29 21.26 20.64
C ARG A 13 -14.46 19.95 19.85
N ILE A 14 -15.30 19.04 20.35
CA ILE A 14 -15.43 17.67 19.84
C ILE A 14 -16.02 17.64 18.40
N GLU A 15 -16.88 18.60 18.05
CA GLU A 15 -17.50 18.71 16.72
C GLU A 15 -16.47 18.95 15.60
N HIS A 16 -15.30 19.52 15.95
CA HIS A 16 -14.22 19.79 15.01
C HIS A 16 -13.17 18.66 14.96
N ILE A 17 -13.37 17.59 15.73
CA ILE A 17 -12.41 16.49 15.86
C ILE A 17 -13.02 15.23 15.24
N LYS A 18 -12.17 14.48 14.51
CA LYS A 18 -12.49 13.14 14.01
C LYS A 18 -11.35 12.17 14.31
N HIS A 19 -11.68 10.90 14.50
CA HIS A 19 -10.70 9.85 14.72
C HIS A 19 -9.85 9.60 13.47
N SER A 20 -8.56 9.31 13.68
CA SER A 20 -7.60 9.05 12.59
C SER A 20 -7.46 7.56 12.32
N LYS A 21 -7.90 7.14 11.12
CA LYS A 21 -7.83 5.74 10.66
C LYS A 21 -6.39 5.23 10.47
N SER A 22 -5.41 6.12 10.38
CA SER A 22 -3.99 5.74 10.26
C SER A 22 -3.49 4.98 11.50
N ARG A 23 -3.95 5.36 12.70
CA ARG A 23 -3.60 4.65 13.93
C ARG A 23 -4.33 3.31 14.03
N ASP A 24 -5.60 3.28 13.63
CA ASP A 24 -6.41 2.06 13.67
C ASP A 24 -5.80 0.95 12.80
N SER A 25 -5.44 1.27 11.55
CA SER A 25 -4.76 0.33 10.66
C SER A 25 -3.41 -0.16 11.21
N PHE A 26 -2.66 0.69 11.91
CA PHE A 26 -1.43 0.29 12.60
C PHE A 26 -1.73 -0.70 13.74
N LEU A 27 -2.71 -0.40 14.60
CA LEU A 27 -3.08 -1.24 15.73
C LEU A 27 -3.62 -2.61 15.28
N GLN A 28 -4.43 -2.63 14.22
CA GLN A 28 -4.92 -3.87 13.62
C GLN A 28 -3.75 -4.76 13.15
N ARG A 29 -2.76 -4.17 12.48
CA ARG A 29 -1.56 -4.90 12.04
C ARG A 29 -0.69 -5.40 13.20
N VAL A 30 -0.60 -4.65 14.30
CA VAL A 30 0.11 -5.11 15.51
C VAL A 30 -0.54 -6.39 16.05
N LYS A 31 -1.87 -6.38 16.21
CA LYS A 31 -2.64 -7.55 16.68
C LYS A 31 -2.47 -8.75 15.76
N GLU A 32 -2.57 -8.55 14.44
CA GLU A 32 -2.37 -9.62 13.45
C GLU A 32 -0.96 -10.21 13.51
N ASN A 33 0.06 -9.35 13.66
CA ASN A 33 1.45 -9.80 13.77
C ASN A 33 1.72 -10.60 15.06
N GLU A 34 1.14 -10.20 16.19
CA GLU A 34 1.26 -10.94 17.44
C GLU A 34 0.63 -12.33 17.34
N LYS A 35 -0.55 -12.43 16.71
CA LYS A 35 -1.19 -13.72 16.43
C LYS A 35 -0.29 -14.61 15.57
N LYS A 36 0.21 -14.11 14.44
CA LYS A 36 1.13 -14.83 13.54
C LYS A 36 2.41 -15.27 14.26
N LYS A 37 2.97 -14.41 15.10
CA LYS A 37 4.17 -14.72 15.89
C LYS A 37 3.93 -15.87 16.86
N LYS A 38 2.78 -15.90 17.53
CA LYS A 38 2.41 -16.97 18.46
C LYS A 38 2.23 -18.30 17.72
N GLU A 39 1.46 -18.31 16.63
CA GLU A 39 1.24 -19.50 15.80
C GLU A 39 2.55 -20.04 15.19
N ALA A 40 3.43 -19.14 14.72
CA ALA A 40 4.75 -19.49 14.20
C ALA A 40 5.62 -20.15 15.27
N LYS A 41 5.58 -19.63 16.51
CA LYS A 41 6.30 -20.22 17.65
C LYS A 41 5.78 -21.60 18.01
N GLU A 42 4.46 -21.79 18.02
CA GLU A 42 3.82 -23.09 18.31
C GLU A 42 4.15 -24.14 17.25
N LYS A 43 4.20 -23.74 15.97
CA LYS A 43 4.56 -24.63 14.85
C LYS A 43 6.07 -24.80 14.65
N GLY A 44 6.90 -24.00 15.33
CA GLY A 44 8.35 -23.98 15.14
C GLY A 44 8.82 -23.43 13.80
N ILE A 45 7.98 -22.66 13.09
CA ILE A 45 8.26 -22.12 11.75
C ILE A 45 8.68 -20.65 11.88
N TRP A 46 9.63 -20.20 11.06
CA TRP A 46 9.99 -18.79 10.97
C TRP A 46 9.03 -18.02 10.03
N VAL A 47 8.58 -16.83 10.45
CA VAL A 47 7.66 -15.99 9.68
C VAL A 47 8.21 -14.56 9.55
N GLN A 48 8.17 -14.02 8.34
CA GLN A 48 8.50 -12.62 8.06
C GLN A 48 7.32 -11.69 8.45
N LEU A 49 7.53 -10.82 9.44
CA LEU A 49 6.51 -9.87 9.93
C LEU A 49 6.66 -8.45 9.36
N LYS A 50 7.81 -8.16 8.73
CA LYS A 50 8.08 -6.86 8.12
C LYS A 50 7.37 -6.75 6.76
N ARG A 51 6.80 -5.58 6.49
CA ARG A 51 6.25 -5.26 5.16
C ARG A 51 7.40 -5.12 4.16
N GLN A 52 7.15 -5.54 2.93
CA GLN A 52 8.04 -5.33 1.80
C GLN A 52 7.39 -4.34 0.82
N PRO A 53 8.19 -3.54 0.09
CA PRO A 53 7.67 -2.81 -1.07
C PRO A 53 7.20 -3.79 -2.14
N ALA A 54 6.51 -3.26 -3.16
CA ALA A 54 6.12 -4.07 -4.31
C ALA A 54 7.38 -4.67 -4.97
N PRO A 55 7.50 -6.01 -5.05
CA PRO A 55 8.61 -6.63 -5.75
C PRO A 55 8.43 -6.50 -7.28
N PRO A 56 9.48 -6.79 -8.07
CA PRO A 56 9.34 -6.99 -9.51
C PRO A 56 8.26 -8.04 -9.80
N ARG A 57 7.54 -7.87 -10.92
CA ARG A 57 6.54 -8.85 -11.35
C ARG A 57 7.22 -10.19 -11.62
N GLU A 58 6.60 -11.26 -11.16
CA GLU A 58 7.08 -12.62 -11.44
C GLU A 58 6.93 -12.96 -12.93
N ALA A 59 7.83 -13.80 -13.42
CA ALA A 59 7.76 -14.32 -14.78
C ALA A 59 6.49 -15.15 -14.96
N HIS A 60 5.76 -14.90 -16.04
CA HIS A 60 4.57 -15.68 -16.38
C HIS A 60 4.43 -15.79 -17.90
N PHE A 61 3.72 -16.82 -18.35
CA PHE A 61 3.41 -17.01 -19.76
C PHE A 61 2.06 -16.36 -20.10
N VAL A 62 2.03 -15.56 -21.16
CA VAL A 62 0.80 -15.02 -21.72
C VAL A 62 0.43 -15.87 -22.93
N ARG A 63 -0.75 -16.50 -22.91
CA ARG A 63 -1.28 -17.27 -24.04
C ARG A 63 -2.28 -16.42 -24.81
N THR A 64 -2.19 -16.46 -26.13
CA THR A 64 -3.04 -15.69 -27.06
C THR A 64 -4.40 -16.34 -27.34
N ASN A 65 -4.63 -17.58 -26.89
CA ASN A 65 -5.90 -18.31 -27.00
C ASN A 65 -6.60 -18.15 -28.37
N GLY A 66 -5.82 -18.18 -29.46
CA GLY A 66 -6.31 -18.07 -30.83
C GLY A 66 -6.62 -16.66 -31.34
N LYS A 67 -6.32 -15.61 -30.57
CA LYS A 67 -6.36 -14.21 -31.02
C LYS A 67 -4.96 -13.69 -31.30
N ASP A 68 -4.74 -13.20 -32.50
CA ASP A 68 -3.48 -12.54 -32.83
C ASP A 68 -3.38 -11.18 -32.12
N PRO A 69 -2.17 -10.77 -31.69
CA PRO A 69 -1.94 -9.43 -31.18
C PRO A 69 -2.33 -8.37 -32.22
N GLU A 70 -3.01 -7.33 -31.77
CA GLU A 70 -3.42 -6.23 -32.65
C GLU A 70 -2.20 -5.38 -33.06
N LEU A 71 -2.06 -5.13 -34.36
CA LEU A 71 -1.06 -4.21 -34.89
C LEU A 71 -1.59 -2.78 -34.71
N LEU A 72 -0.91 -2.00 -33.87
CA LEU A 72 -1.21 -0.58 -33.69
C LEU A 72 -0.26 0.26 -34.54
N GLU A 73 -0.81 1.17 -35.34
CA GLU A 73 -0.06 2.12 -36.17
C GLU A 73 -0.14 3.54 -35.58
N PRO A 74 0.93 4.34 -35.70
CA PRO A 74 0.89 5.74 -35.29
C PRO A 74 -0.12 6.51 -36.15
N ILE A 75 -0.95 7.31 -35.50
CA ILE A 75 -1.91 8.19 -36.18
C ILE A 75 -1.13 9.30 -36.89
N PRO A 76 -1.45 9.64 -38.16
CA PRO A 76 -0.83 10.75 -38.87
C PRO A 76 -1.12 12.09 -38.18
N TYR A 77 -0.22 13.05 -38.36
CA TYR A 77 -0.41 14.41 -37.85
C TYR A 77 -1.59 15.10 -38.54
N GLU A 78 -2.56 15.57 -37.74
CA GLU A 78 -3.66 16.41 -38.19
C GLU A 78 -3.64 17.74 -37.42
N PHE A 79 -3.74 18.85 -38.16
CA PHE A 79 -3.98 20.16 -37.55
C PHE A 79 -5.48 20.31 -37.31
N MET A 80 -5.92 20.15 -36.05
CA MET A 80 -7.29 20.42 -35.66
C MET A 80 -7.44 21.89 -35.26
N ALA A 81 -8.31 22.61 -35.99
CA ALA A 81 -8.70 24.01 -35.72
C ALA A 81 -9.97 24.08 -34.88
#